data_AF-A0A6B4UG46-F1
#
_entry.id   AF-A0A6B4UG46-F1
#
_cell.length_a   1.000
_cell.length_b   1.000
_cell.length_c   1.000
_cell.angle_alpha   90.00
_cell.angle_beta   90.00
_cell.angle_gamma   90.00
#
_symmetry.space_group_name_H-M   'P 1'
#
loop_
_entity.id
_entity.type
_entity.pdbx_description
1 polymer ?
#
loop_
_entity_poly.entity_id
_entity_poly.type
_entity_poly.pdbx_seq_one_letter_code
_entity_poly.pdbx_strand_id
1 'polypeptide(L)'
;MEFVLKYVIIALLGALASILANKGVAVFNDGLRPIVPEYLEGRIDKKALAATSFALSFGLVIGFGIPVSVAASIILVHSILLGTDIIGTWCPKGKTGVVLSGVVGALYGVGIVSGLEFIVDAFAKLPVNFLPQLGQVGSPVIAAFAVFPALVVAYQYGAKKGAITLVVSFLVRQITLYYGKFNFDGATIKIDQEGMALLAGMIIMLTFAMREKPDPNAPKVDLVSIFSERVAKIKKNLPILAVMGGLISAATSLTLLAGDPISLNLLKGGKNIEAAMTAFARGIGFIPLVATTGITTGVYAPAGMTFVFVVGLLVKNPIISFVGGAAVMALEILLLDVLAKMLDKFPGVKKCGDNIRTAMSRVLEAALLFGGMMAANAMAPGLGLFIVVGIYVINKTSKKPIVDMAVGPVGAIFVGILINVLYIFGLYLPVK
;
A
#
# COMPACT_ATOMS: atom_id res chain seq x y z
N MET A 1 -4.72 29.21 2.73
CA MET A 1 -5.57 28.38 3.62
C MET A 1 -5.39 26.89 3.34
N GLU A 2 -5.45 26.44 2.07
CA GLU A 2 -5.17 25.04 1.70
C GLU A 2 -3.78 24.53 2.12
N PHE A 3 -2.73 25.33 1.96
CA PHE A 3 -1.37 24.95 2.35
C PHE A 3 -1.26 24.56 3.84
N VAL A 4 -1.79 25.39 4.74
CA VAL A 4 -1.80 25.11 6.19
C VAL A 4 -2.61 23.87 6.51
N LEU A 5 -3.76 23.70 5.85
CA LEU A 5 -4.63 22.54 6.05
C LEU A 5 -3.94 21.22 5.66
N LYS A 6 -3.16 21.21 4.57
CA LYS A 6 -2.39 20.03 4.13
C LYS A 6 -1.43 19.54 5.23
N TYR A 7 -0.63 20.45 5.78
CA TYR A 7 0.33 20.11 6.83
C TYR A 7 -0.34 19.72 8.14
N VAL A 8 -1.44 20.38 8.52
CA VAL A 8 -2.21 20.01 9.71
C VAL A 8 -2.77 18.59 9.58
N ILE A 9 -3.40 18.25 8.46
CA ILE A 9 -3.98 16.91 8.24
C ILE A 9 -2.88 15.84 8.29
N ILE A 10 -1.76 16.06 7.61
CA ILE A 10 -0.67 15.08 7.60
C ILE A 10 0.02 14.98 8.97
N ALA A 11 0.20 16.09 9.70
CA ALA A 11 0.72 16.07 11.06
C ALA A 11 -0.18 15.24 11.98
N LEU A 12 -1.50 15.47 11.91
CA LEU A 12 -2.48 14.71 12.69
C LEU A 12 -2.48 13.22 12.30
N LEU A 13 -2.39 12.92 11.00
CA LEU A 13 -2.33 11.55 10.50
C LEU A 13 -1.08 10.83 11.01
N GLY A 14 0.08 11.47 10.89
CA GLY A 14 1.36 10.93 11.37
C GLY A 14 1.38 10.73 12.89
N ALA A 15 0.86 11.71 13.64
CA ALA A 15 0.73 11.63 15.09
C ALA A 15 -0.16 10.46 15.51
N LEU A 16 -1.36 10.37 14.91
CA LEU A 16 -2.35 9.38 15.29
C LEU A 16 -1.90 7.97 14.93
N ALA A 17 -1.34 7.76 13.75
CA ALA A 17 -0.80 6.46 13.34
C ALA A 17 0.30 5.98 14.29
N SER A 18 1.23 6.86 14.66
CA SER A 18 2.31 6.54 15.60
C SER A 18 1.78 6.23 17.00
N ILE A 19 0.76 6.95 17.47
CA ILE A 19 0.08 6.67 18.75
C ILE A 19 -0.62 5.30 18.71
N LEU A 20 -1.31 4.98 17.61
CA LEU A 20 -1.99 3.70 17.44
C LEU A 20 -1.00 2.53 17.44
N ALA A 21 0.15 2.69 16.79
CA ALA A 21 1.24 1.73 16.78
C ALA A 21 1.88 1.58 18.18
N ASN A 22 2.10 2.68 18.89
CA ASN A 22 2.66 2.65 20.25
C ASN A 22 1.76 1.89 21.23
N LYS A 23 0.44 2.11 21.13
CA LYS A 23 -0.57 1.43 21.95
C LYS A 23 -0.87 0.00 21.52
N GLY A 24 -0.36 -0.46 20.37
CA GLY A 24 -0.68 -1.79 19.83
C GLY A 24 -2.16 -1.94 19.46
N VAL A 25 -2.79 -0.85 19.01
CA VAL A 25 -4.19 -0.80 18.55
C VAL A 25 -4.25 -1.05 17.05
N ALA A 26 -3.39 -0.39 16.29
CA ALA A 26 -3.28 -0.58 14.85
C ALA A 26 -1.83 -0.39 14.39
N VAL A 27 -1.42 -1.19 13.42
CA VAL A 27 -0.14 -1.04 12.69
C VAL A 27 -0.40 -1.31 11.22
N PHE A 28 0.29 -0.58 10.36
CA PHE A 28 0.08 -0.67 8.91
C PHE A 28 0.82 -1.85 8.28
N ASN A 29 2.00 -2.19 8.79
CA ASN A 29 2.77 -3.32 8.29
C ASN A 29 2.08 -4.66 8.61
N ASP A 30 1.65 -5.36 7.57
CA ASP A 30 0.98 -6.66 7.69
C ASP A 30 1.82 -7.74 8.36
N GLY A 31 3.15 -7.70 8.19
CA GLY A 31 4.06 -8.62 8.85
C GLY A 31 4.25 -8.31 10.34
N LEU A 32 3.99 -7.07 10.75
CA LEU A 32 4.08 -6.64 12.14
C LEU A 32 2.82 -6.98 12.94
N ARG A 33 1.63 -6.98 12.30
CA ARG A 33 0.34 -7.27 12.96
C ARG A 33 0.34 -8.58 13.78
N PRO A 34 0.88 -9.71 13.28
CA PRO A 34 0.98 -10.95 14.06
C PRO A 34 1.97 -10.90 15.23
N ILE A 35 2.93 -9.97 15.22
CA ILE A 35 3.99 -9.85 16.23
C ILE A 35 3.56 -8.95 17.39
N VAL A 36 2.70 -7.96 17.15
CA VAL A 36 2.21 -7.06 18.19
C VAL A 36 1.54 -7.80 19.36
N PRO A 37 0.69 -8.82 19.15
CA PRO A 37 0.13 -9.64 20.24
C PRO A 37 1.19 -10.29 21.12
N GLU A 38 2.29 -10.81 20.54
CA GLU A 38 3.41 -11.39 21.30
C GLU A 38 3.97 -10.40 22.32
N TYR A 39 4.07 -9.12 21.94
CA TYR A 39 4.49 -8.06 22.84
C TYR A 39 3.42 -7.70 23.87
N LEU A 40 2.16 -7.61 23.46
CA LEU A 40 1.05 -7.29 24.36
C LEU A 40 0.82 -8.35 25.43
N GLU A 41 1.16 -9.59 25.13
CA GLU A 41 1.08 -10.75 26.02
C GLU A 41 2.40 -11.01 26.78
N GLY A 42 3.43 -10.19 26.56
CA GLY A 42 4.70 -10.26 27.29
C GLY A 42 5.66 -11.34 26.82
N ARG A 43 5.41 -11.99 25.67
CA ARG A 43 6.27 -13.01 25.07
C ARG A 43 7.54 -12.42 24.44
N ILE A 44 7.46 -11.15 23.98
CA ILE A 44 8.62 -10.37 23.54
C ILE A 44 8.66 -9.01 24.25
N ASP A 45 9.86 -8.43 24.36
CA ASP A 45 10.05 -7.10 24.92
C ASP A 45 9.84 -5.98 23.87
N LYS A 46 9.80 -4.73 24.33
CA LYS A 46 9.57 -3.57 23.46
C LYS A 46 10.72 -3.38 22.47
N LYS A 47 11.96 -3.73 22.85
CA LYS A 47 13.14 -3.61 21.98
C LYS A 47 13.07 -4.59 20.83
N ALA A 48 12.69 -5.84 21.07
CA ALA A 48 12.47 -6.83 20.02
C ALA A 48 11.35 -6.40 19.07
N LEU A 49 10.23 -5.87 19.58
CA LEU A 49 9.17 -5.33 18.75
C LEU A 49 9.66 -4.15 17.88
N ALA A 50 10.42 -3.23 18.47
CA ALA A 50 11.00 -2.07 17.78
C ALA A 50 11.99 -2.48 16.67
N ALA A 51 12.87 -3.45 16.95
CA ALA A 51 13.81 -3.98 15.97
C ALA A 51 13.09 -4.71 14.82
N THR A 52 12.05 -5.49 15.15
CA THR A 52 11.24 -6.20 14.16
C THR A 52 10.47 -5.23 13.26
N SER A 53 9.85 -4.21 13.85
CA SER A 53 9.17 -3.13 13.10
C SER A 53 10.14 -2.42 12.17
N PHE A 54 11.33 -2.06 12.65
CA PHE A 54 12.36 -1.44 11.81
C PHE A 54 12.75 -2.35 10.64
N ALA A 55 13.07 -3.62 10.90
CA ALA A 55 13.48 -4.58 9.87
C ALA A 55 12.41 -4.80 8.79
N LEU A 56 11.14 -4.87 9.18
CA LEU A 56 10.03 -5.10 8.25
C LEU A 56 9.61 -3.85 7.47
N SER A 57 9.76 -2.66 8.05
CA SER A 57 9.21 -1.41 7.50
C SER A 57 10.24 -0.51 6.83
N PHE A 58 11.48 -0.44 7.35
CA PHE A 58 12.47 0.55 6.91
C PHE A 58 12.78 0.45 5.42
N GLY A 59 13.08 -0.77 4.96
CA GLY A 59 13.41 -1.01 3.58
C GLY A 59 12.24 -0.75 2.61
N LEU A 60 11.00 -0.91 3.07
CA LEU A 60 9.80 -0.57 2.31
C LEU A 60 9.57 0.94 2.26
N VAL A 61 9.87 1.69 3.32
CA VAL A 61 9.77 3.16 3.33
C VAL A 61 10.78 3.78 2.36
N ILE A 62 12.07 3.48 2.55
CA ILE A 62 13.16 4.06 1.77
C ILE A 62 13.15 3.54 0.33
N GLY A 63 12.75 2.29 0.17
CA GLY A 63 12.89 1.60 -1.09
C GLY A 63 11.65 1.59 -1.99
N PHE A 64 10.45 1.64 -1.40
CA PHE A 64 9.19 1.57 -2.15
C PHE A 64 8.35 2.83 -1.95
N GLY A 65 8.08 3.21 -0.71
CA GLY A 65 7.27 4.39 -0.37
C GLY A 65 7.81 5.67 -1.01
N ILE A 66 8.98 6.11 -0.56
CA ILE A 66 9.57 7.39 -0.99
C ILE A 66 9.85 7.40 -2.49
N PRO A 67 10.51 6.39 -3.09
CA PRO A 67 10.82 6.42 -4.52
C PRO A 67 9.59 6.47 -5.42
N VAL A 68 8.54 5.71 -5.11
CA VAL A 68 7.26 5.77 -5.86
C VAL A 68 6.59 7.12 -5.65
N SER A 69 6.71 7.70 -4.45
CA SER A 69 6.18 9.04 -4.16
C SER A 69 6.87 10.13 -4.98
N VAL A 70 8.20 10.06 -5.10
CA VAL A 70 9.00 10.99 -5.92
C VAL A 70 8.65 10.85 -7.40
N ALA A 71 8.50 9.61 -7.88
CA ALA A 71 8.15 9.33 -9.27
C ALA A 71 6.77 9.91 -9.68
N ALA A 72 5.84 10.02 -8.73
CA ALA A 72 4.47 10.51 -8.98
C ALA A 72 4.14 11.89 -8.42
N SER A 73 5.03 12.47 -7.61
CA SER A 73 4.79 13.72 -6.87
C SER A 73 3.56 13.66 -5.97
N ILE A 74 3.17 12.46 -5.52
CA ILE A 74 2.06 12.18 -4.60
C ILE A 74 2.59 11.20 -3.56
N ILE A 75 2.29 11.41 -2.27
CA ILE A 75 2.81 10.50 -1.23
C ILE A 75 2.08 9.17 -1.29
N LEU A 76 2.83 8.10 -1.46
CA LEU A 76 2.32 6.76 -1.24
C LEU A 76 2.15 6.53 0.26
N VAL A 77 1.01 5.98 0.69
CA VAL A 77 0.69 5.77 2.11
C VAL A 77 1.78 5.00 2.88
N HIS A 78 2.49 4.10 2.20
CA HIS A 78 3.59 3.33 2.73
C HIS A 78 4.73 4.20 3.26
N SER A 79 4.95 5.39 2.68
CA SER A 79 5.97 6.34 3.14
C SER A 79 5.66 6.86 4.54
N ILE A 80 4.39 7.09 4.88
CA ILE A 80 4.01 7.64 6.19
C ILE A 80 3.74 6.51 7.17
N LEU A 81 2.82 5.61 6.84
CA LEU A 81 2.28 4.68 7.83
C LEU A 81 3.30 3.63 8.30
N LEU A 82 4.17 3.15 7.41
CA LEU A 82 5.26 2.26 7.81
C LEU A 82 6.31 2.98 8.67
N GLY A 83 6.60 4.25 8.37
CA GLY A 83 7.48 5.07 9.20
C GLY A 83 6.88 5.30 10.59
N THR A 84 5.57 5.55 10.68
CA THR A 84 4.89 5.71 11.97
C THR A 84 4.78 4.41 12.76
N ASP A 85 4.75 3.24 12.12
CA ASP A 85 4.87 1.96 12.81
C ASP A 85 6.25 1.82 13.50
N ILE A 86 7.33 2.25 12.84
CA ILE A 86 8.67 2.28 13.43
C ILE A 86 8.70 3.24 14.62
N ILE A 87 8.25 4.48 14.42
CA ILE A 87 8.25 5.52 15.48
C ILE A 87 7.43 5.06 16.69
N GLY A 88 6.20 4.59 16.47
CA GLY A 88 5.31 4.18 17.54
C GLY A 88 5.86 2.98 18.33
N THR A 89 6.49 2.01 17.64
CA THR A 89 7.11 0.87 18.30
C THR A 89 8.40 1.21 19.03
N TRP A 90 9.16 2.21 18.59
CA TRP A 90 10.38 2.70 19.24
C TRP A 90 10.12 3.57 20.46
N CYS A 91 9.01 4.32 20.48
CA CYS A 91 8.68 5.16 21.63
C CYS A 91 8.41 4.31 22.90
N PRO A 92 8.77 4.82 24.10
CA PRO A 92 8.54 4.13 25.38
C PRO A 92 7.08 3.75 25.63
N LYS A 93 6.83 2.94 26.67
CA LYS A 93 5.47 2.68 27.18
C LYS A 93 4.96 3.87 28.01
N GLY A 94 3.65 3.94 28.21
CA GLY A 94 3.01 4.89 29.12
C GLY A 94 2.67 6.24 28.49
N LYS A 95 2.16 7.17 29.31
CA LYS A 95 1.65 8.46 28.84
C LYS A 95 2.72 9.28 28.11
N THR A 96 3.93 9.31 28.64
CA THR A 96 5.08 10.00 28.04
C THR A 96 5.44 9.40 26.67
N GLY A 97 5.40 8.08 26.55
CA GLY A 97 5.66 7.39 25.28
C GLY A 97 4.59 7.67 24.21
N VAL A 98 3.32 7.74 24.62
CA VAL A 98 2.21 8.13 23.73
C VAL A 98 2.40 9.56 23.22
N VAL A 99 2.69 10.51 24.11
CA VAL A 99 2.93 11.91 23.70
C VAL A 99 4.12 12.02 22.76
N LEU A 100 5.24 11.36 23.10
CA LEU A 100 6.45 11.36 22.26
C LEU A 100 6.16 10.75 20.89
N SER A 101 5.44 9.62 20.84
CA SER A 101 5.06 8.98 19.57
C SER A 101 4.21 9.90 18.70
N GLY A 102 3.28 10.66 19.31
CA GLY A 102 2.46 11.64 18.62
C GLY A 102 3.26 12.80 18.06
N VAL A 103 4.14 13.40 18.86
CA VAL A 103 4.98 14.54 18.43
C VAL A 103 5.94 14.12 17.32
N VAL A 104 6.69 13.03 17.52
CA VAL A 104 7.65 12.54 16.52
C VAL A 104 6.90 12.07 15.25
N GLY A 105 5.74 11.43 15.41
CA GLY A 105 4.88 11.05 14.29
C GLY A 105 4.36 12.25 13.49
N ALA A 106 3.97 13.34 14.17
CA ALA A 106 3.55 14.58 13.53
C ALA A 106 4.68 15.21 12.72
N LEU A 107 5.86 15.36 13.35
CA LEU A 107 7.05 15.91 12.72
C LEU A 107 7.49 15.07 11.53
N TYR A 108 7.40 13.74 11.64
CA TYR A 108 7.69 12.84 10.54
C TYR A 108 6.72 13.01 9.37
N GLY A 109 5.41 13.08 9.63
CA GLY A 109 4.41 13.33 8.60
C GLY A 109 4.68 14.63 7.83
N VAL A 110 4.90 15.74 8.56
CA VAL A 110 5.26 17.04 7.97
C VAL A 110 6.56 16.94 7.19
N GLY A 111 7.58 16.30 7.77
CA GLY A 111 8.88 16.12 7.14
C GLY A 111 8.83 15.32 5.84
N ILE A 112 7.94 14.33 5.73
CA ILE A 112 7.75 13.58 4.48
C ILE A 112 7.12 14.47 3.40
N VAL A 113 6.13 15.30 3.73
CA VAL A 113 5.51 16.23 2.76
C VAL A 113 6.52 17.28 2.30
N SER A 114 7.12 18.01 3.24
CA SER A 114 8.09 19.06 2.92
C SER A 114 9.34 18.49 2.26
N GLY A 115 9.80 17.32 2.71
CA GLY A 115 10.96 16.64 2.15
C GLY A 115 10.72 16.14 0.73
N LEU A 116 9.52 15.64 0.42
CA LEU A 116 9.15 15.25 -0.93
C LEU A 116 9.12 16.47 -1.86
N GLU A 117 8.48 17.56 -1.45
CA GLU A 117 8.45 18.84 -2.20
C GLU A 117 9.89 19.33 -2.46
N PHE A 118 10.74 19.36 -1.43
CA PHE A 118 12.14 19.76 -1.54
C PHE A 118 12.94 18.88 -2.52
N ILE A 119 12.80 17.54 -2.45
CA ILE A 119 13.51 16.63 -3.35
C ILE A 119 13.06 16.83 -4.79
N VAL A 120 11.75 16.97 -5.03
CA VAL A 120 11.20 17.21 -6.36
C VAL A 120 11.72 18.53 -6.93
N ASP A 121 11.71 19.60 -6.14
CA ASP A 121 12.23 20.92 -6.55
C ASP A 121 13.74 20.90 -6.80
N ALA A 122 14.50 20.18 -5.96
CA ALA A 122 15.94 20.02 -6.15
C ALA A 122 16.25 19.25 -7.43
N PHE A 123 15.53 18.17 -7.72
CA PHE A 123 15.71 17.38 -8.94
C PHE A 123 15.27 18.14 -10.19
N ALA A 124 14.26 18.99 -10.10
CA ALA A 124 13.85 19.86 -11.19
C ALA A 124 14.90 20.92 -11.57
N LYS A 125 15.78 21.30 -10.63
CA LYS A 125 16.89 22.25 -10.86
C LYS A 125 18.15 21.61 -11.42
N LEU A 126 18.21 20.27 -11.49
CA LEU A 126 19.37 19.59 -12.04
C LEU A 126 19.49 19.85 -13.55
N PRO A 127 20.73 19.89 -14.10
CA PRO A 127 20.95 20.14 -15.53
C PRO A 127 20.17 19.21 -16.47
N VAL A 128 20.01 17.95 -16.07
CA VAL A 128 19.20 16.94 -16.75
C VAL A 128 18.02 16.59 -15.85
N ASN A 129 16.84 17.10 -16.19
CA ASN A 129 15.61 16.77 -15.49
C ASN A 129 15.14 15.36 -15.88
N PHE A 130 15.33 14.39 -14.98
CA PHE A 130 14.95 12.99 -15.17
C PHE A 130 13.61 12.61 -14.53
N LEU A 131 12.92 13.56 -13.88
CA LEU A 131 11.64 13.30 -13.21
C LEU A 131 10.55 12.77 -14.16
N PRO A 132 10.39 13.29 -15.40
CA PRO A 132 9.41 12.75 -16.34
C PRO A 132 9.63 11.26 -16.63
N GLN A 133 10.88 10.86 -16.84
CA GLN A 133 11.29 9.48 -17.11
C GLN A 133 11.16 8.61 -15.86
N LEU A 134 11.48 9.15 -14.66
CA LEU A 134 11.31 8.44 -13.39
C LEU A 134 9.85 8.05 -13.16
N GLY A 135 8.89 8.84 -13.65
CA GLY A 135 7.47 8.51 -13.62
C GLY A 135 7.13 7.17 -14.29
N GLN A 136 7.96 6.67 -15.22
CA GLN A 136 7.72 5.38 -15.89
C GLN A 136 7.82 4.18 -14.95
N VAL A 137 8.47 4.31 -13.80
CA VAL A 137 8.61 3.25 -12.79
C VAL A 137 7.26 2.65 -12.38
N GLY A 138 6.21 3.47 -12.32
CA GLY A 138 4.87 3.04 -11.96
C GLY A 138 4.11 2.28 -13.06
N SER A 139 4.52 2.40 -14.32
CA SER A 139 3.72 1.92 -15.45
C SER A 139 3.53 0.40 -15.46
N PRO A 140 4.58 -0.43 -15.25
CA PRO A 140 4.39 -1.87 -15.18
C PRO A 140 3.59 -2.29 -13.95
N VAL A 141 3.59 -1.50 -12.87
CA VAL A 141 2.81 -1.80 -11.67
C VAL A 141 1.31 -1.78 -11.98
N ILE A 142 0.84 -0.80 -12.76
CA ILE A 142 -0.56 -0.67 -13.15
C ILE A 142 -1.05 -1.94 -13.86
N ALA A 143 -0.28 -2.46 -14.81
CA ALA A 143 -0.64 -3.67 -15.56
C ALA A 143 -0.43 -4.96 -14.76
N ALA A 144 0.72 -5.09 -14.08
CA ALA A 144 1.08 -6.32 -13.38
C ALA A 144 0.20 -6.57 -12.15
N PHE A 145 -0.31 -5.52 -11.50
CA PHE A 145 -1.12 -5.71 -10.30
C PHE A 145 -2.42 -6.48 -10.56
N ALA A 146 -3.02 -6.35 -11.74
CA ALA A 146 -4.21 -7.13 -12.11
C ALA A 146 -3.94 -8.66 -12.13
N VAL A 147 -2.68 -9.09 -12.17
CA VAL A 147 -2.26 -10.51 -12.14
C VAL A 147 -2.29 -11.09 -10.72
N PHE A 148 -2.23 -10.26 -9.67
CA PHE A 148 -2.06 -10.77 -8.31
C PHE A 148 -3.13 -11.79 -7.87
N PRO A 149 -4.43 -11.64 -8.19
CA PRO A 149 -5.44 -12.60 -7.73
C PRO A 149 -5.24 -13.97 -8.37
N ALA A 150 -4.78 -14.01 -9.62
CA ALA A 150 -4.42 -15.25 -10.30
C ALA A 150 -3.24 -15.95 -9.60
N LEU A 151 -2.25 -15.19 -9.13
CA LEU A 151 -1.11 -15.72 -8.38
C LEU A 151 -1.53 -16.24 -7.00
N VAL A 152 -2.47 -15.57 -6.33
CA VAL A 152 -3.07 -16.06 -5.07
C VAL A 152 -3.76 -17.41 -5.29
N VAL A 153 -4.59 -17.51 -6.33
CA VAL A 153 -5.25 -18.77 -6.71
C VAL A 153 -4.21 -19.84 -7.07
N ALA A 154 -3.12 -19.47 -7.73
CA ALA A 154 -2.04 -20.39 -8.05
C ALA A 154 -1.35 -20.94 -6.80
N TYR A 155 -1.06 -20.09 -5.82
CA TYR A 155 -0.45 -20.52 -4.56
C TYR A 155 -1.38 -21.40 -3.71
N GLN A 156 -2.67 -21.08 -3.66
CA GLN A 156 -3.60 -21.83 -2.82
C GLN A 156 -4.14 -23.10 -3.49
N TYR A 157 -4.37 -23.07 -4.80
CA TYR A 157 -5.11 -24.12 -5.52
C TYR A 157 -4.36 -24.72 -6.72
N GLY A 158 -3.10 -24.32 -6.92
CA GLY A 158 -2.22 -24.83 -7.96
C GLY A 158 -2.26 -24.04 -9.26
N ALA A 159 -1.18 -24.18 -10.04
CA ALA A 159 -0.90 -23.38 -11.24
C ALA A 159 -2.03 -23.40 -12.28
N LYS A 160 -2.71 -24.54 -12.46
CA LYS A 160 -3.80 -24.67 -13.46
C LYS A 160 -4.97 -23.73 -13.16
N LYS A 161 -5.41 -23.65 -11.91
CA LYS A 161 -6.51 -22.75 -11.51
C LYS A 161 -6.06 -21.30 -11.56
N GLY A 162 -4.81 -21.02 -11.18
CA GLY A 162 -4.21 -19.70 -11.34
C GLY A 162 -4.19 -19.24 -12.80
N ALA A 163 -3.78 -20.11 -13.72
CA ALA A 163 -3.77 -19.83 -15.16
C ALA A 163 -5.18 -19.53 -15.70
N ILE A 164 -6.21 -20.27 -15.27
CA ILE A 164 -7.60 -19.99 -15.64
C ILE A 164 -8.01 -18.60 -15.16
N THR A 165 -7.73 -18.26 -13.90
CA THR A 165 -8.01 -16.92 -13.36
C THR A 165 -7.30 -15.84 -14.18
N LEU A 166 -6.04 -16.05 -14.56
CA LEU A 166 -5.27 -15.11 -15.37
C LEU A 166 -5.90 -14.91 -16.75
N VAL A 167 -6.31 -15.99 -17.42
CA VAL A 167 -6.96 -15.93 -18.75
C VAL A 167 -8.28 -15.17 -18.65
N VAL A 168 -9.09 -15.41 -17.63
CA VAL A 168 -10.36 -14.67 -17.45
C VAL A 168 -10.09 -13.19 -17.18
N SER A 169 -9.16 -12.86 -16.27
CA SER A 169 -8.76 -11.47 -16.03
C SER A 169 -8.25 -10.80 -17.31
N PHE A 170 -7.46 -11.49 -18.13
CA PHE A 170 -6.99 -11.00 -19.43
C PHE A 170 -8.15 -10.74 -20.40
N LEU A 171 -9.12 -11.65 -20.51
CA LEU A 171 -10.28 -11.46 -21.38
C LEU A 171 -11.11 -10.25 -20.93
N VAL A 172 -11.37 -10.11 -19.63
CA VAL A 172 -12.10 -8.95 -19.07
C VAL A 172 -11.33 -7.66 -19.35
N ARG A 173 -10.00 -7.66 -19.17
CA ARG A 173 -9.14 -6.53 -19.51
C ARG A 173 -9.31 -6.12 -20.97
N GLN A 174 -9.21 -7.09 -21.89
CA GLN A 174 -9.22 -6.82 -23.32
C GLN A 174 -10.61 -6.37 -23.80
N ILE A 175 -11.68 -6.95 -23.28
CA ILE A 175 -13.05 -6.50 -23.52
C ILE A 175 -13.24 -5.07 -23.02
N THR A 176 -12.78 -4.76 -21.82
CA THR A 176 -12.90 -3.40 -21.25
C THR A 176 -12.10 -2.37 -22.05
N LEU A 177 -10.95 -2.73 -22.64
CA LEU A 177 -10.20 -1.82 -23.49
C LEU A 177 -11.01 -1.34 -24.71
N TYR A 178 -11.70 -2.28 -25.37
CA TYR A 178 -12.45 -2.00 -26.60
C TYR A 178 -13.86 -1.47 -26.33
N TYR A 179 -14.54 -1.97 -25.30
CA TYR A 179 -15.95 -1.70 -25.04
C TYR A 179 -16.21 -0.89 -23.77
N GLY A 180 -15.19 -0.61 -22.95
CA GLY A 180 -15.32 0.12 -21.68
C GLY A 180 -15.39 1.64 -21.82
N LYS A 181 -15.69 2.17 -23.01
CA LYS A 181 -15.89 3.60 -23.26
C LYS A 181 -17.36 3.86 -23.52
N PHE A 182 -17.98 4.62 -22.64
CA PHE A 182 -19.39 4.99 -22.75
C PHE A 182 -19.50 6.51 -22.83
N ASN A 183 -20.34 7.01 -23.73
CA ASN A 183 -20.74 8.41 -23.74
C ASN A 183 -22.10 8.49 -23.05
N PHE A 184 -22.16 9.17 -21.92
CA PHE A 184 -23.41 9.41 -21.21
C PHE A 184 -23.59 10.91 -21.03
N ASP A 185 -24.64 11.47 -21.64
CA ASP A 185 -25.03 12.87 -21.51
C ASP A 185 -23.86 13.88 -21.71
N GLY A 186 -23.09 13.71 -22.79
CA GLY A 186 -21.94 14.57 -23.11
C GLY A 186 -20.65 14.28 -22.32
N ALA A 187 -20.68 13.41 -21.31
CA ALA A 187 -19.49 12.95 -20.58
C ALA A 187 -19.02 11.57 -21.08
N THR A 188 -17.75 11.48 -21.52
CA THR A 188 -17.11 10.20 -21.85
C THR A 188 -16.61 9.54 -20.57
N ILE A 189 -17.30 8.49 -20.13
CA ILE A 189 -16.87 7.64 -19.01
C ILE A 189 -16.02 6.51 -19.58
N LYS A 190 -14.74 6.50 -19.21
CA LYS A 190 -13.82 5.40 -19.53
C LYS A 190 -13.64 4.55 -18.28
N ILE A 191 -14.00 3.27 -18.39
CA ILE A 191 -13.71 2.28 -17.37
C ILE A 191 -12.24 1.89 -17.46
N ASP A 192 -11.56 1.84 -16.32
CA ASP A 192 -10.18 1.37 -16.26
C ASP A 192 -10.11 -0.13 -16.52
N GLN A 193 -9.41 -0.52 -17.59
CA GLN A 193 -9.27 -1.91 -18.00
C GLN A 193 -8.54 -2.75 -16.96
N GLU A 194 -7.56 -2.17 -16.26
CA GLU A 194 -6.76 -2.88 -15.27
C GLU A 194 -7.57 -3.08 -13.98
N GLY A 195 -8.32 -2.06 -13.55
CA GLY A 195 -9.28 -2.14 -12.46
C GLY A 195 -10.34 -3.23 -12.67
N MET A 196 -10.88 -3.37 -13.88
CA MET A 196 -11.85 -4.43 -14.19
C MET A 196 -11.22 -5.82 -14.23
N ALA A 197 -10.02 -5.94 -14.81
CA ALA A 197 -9.27 -7.19 -14.81
C ALA A 197 -8.95 -7.66 -13.39
N LEU A 198 -8.55 -6.70 -12.55
CA LEU A 198 -8.31 -6.91 -11.12
C LEU A 198 -9.59 -7.37 -10.42
N LEU A 199 -10.71 -6.67 -10.62
CA LEU A 199 -12.00 -7.03 -10.01
C LEU A 199 -12.44 -8.44 -10.39
N ALA A 200 -12.35 -8.81 -11.67
CA ALA A 200 -12.67 -10.15 -12.13
C ALA A 200 -11.77 -11.20 -11.45
N GLY A 201 -10.47 -10.92 -11.34
CA GLY A 201 -9.52 -11.76 -10.62
C GLY A 201 -9.90 -11.92 -9.14
N MET A 202 -10.27 -10.82 -8.46
CA MET A 202 -10.72 -10.84 -7.06
C MET A 202 -11.96 -11.72 -6.88
N ILE A 203 -12.96 -11.58 -7.75
CA ILE A 203 -14.20 -12.36 -7.69
C ILE A 203 -13.91 -13.85 -7.81
N ILE A 204 -13.07 -14.25 -8.77
CA ILE A 204 -12.69 -15.66 -8.96
C ILE A 204 -11.91 -16.18 -7.75
N MET A 205 -10.95 -15.39 -7.25
CA MET A 205 -10.16 -15.71 -6.06
C MET A 205 -11.06 -15.94 -4.84
N LEU A 206 -11.97 -15.02 -4.54
CA LEU A 206 -12.93 -15.14 -3.45
C LEU A 206 -13.90 -16.31 -3.65
N THR A 207 -14.32 -16.56 -4.90
CA THR A 207 -15.20 -17.70 -5.22
C THR A 207 -14.52 -19.04 -4.93
N PHE A 208 -13.25 -19.19 -5.31
CA PHE A 208 -12.49 -20.40 -4.96
C PHE A 208 -12.30 -20.51 -3.44
N ALA A 209 -11.97 -19.42 -2.77
CA ALA A 209 -11.80 -19.34 -1.32
C ALA A 209 -13.07 -19.74 -0.55
N MET A 210 -14.24 -19.29 -1.00
CA MET A 210 -15.53 -19.62 -0.39
C MET A 210 -16.01 -21.04 -0.72
N ARG A 211 -15.50 -21.68 -1.78
CA ARG A 211 -15.86 -23.06 -2.16
C ARG A 211 -14.99 -24.11 -1.49
N GLU A 212 -13.90 -23.72 -0.83
CA GLU A 212 -13.05 -24.65 -0.07
C GLU A 212 -13.83 -25.20 1.13
N LYS A 213 -14.05 -26.53 1.13
CA LYS A 213 -14.78 -27.19 2.22
C LYS A 213 -13.92 -27.23 3.49
N PRO A 214 -14.53 -27.08 4.68
CA PRO A 214 -13.84 -27.29 5.94
C PRO A 214 -13.26 -28.71 6.01
N ASP A 215 -12.05 -28.83 6.57
CA ASP A 215 -11.44 -30.12 6.83
C ASP A 215 -12.25 -30.84 7.93
N PRO A 216 -12.81 -32.05 7.66
CA PRO A 216 -13.56 -32.81 8.66
C PRO A 216 -12.77 -33.15 9.91
N ASN A 217 -11.43 -33.19 9.81
CA ASN A 217 -10.52 -33.57 10.89
C ASN A 217 -9.87 -32.38 11.61
N ALA A 218 -10.17 -31.14 11.19
CA ALA A 218 -9.65 -29.98 11.90
C ALA A 218 -10.22 -29.93 13.33
N PRO A 219 -9.39 -29.64 14.34
CA PRO A 219 -9.88 -29.48 15.70
C PRO A 219 -10.94 -28.38 15.70
N LYS A 220 -12.12 -28.68 16.25
CA LYS A 220 -13.18 -27.71 16.55
C LYS A 220 -12.70 -26.82 17.70
N VAL A 221 -11.69 -26.00 17.44
CA VAL A 221 -11.35 -24.89 18.32
C VAL A 221 -12.51 -23.92 18.21
N ASP A 222 -13.05 -23.48 19.34
CA ASP A 222 -14.05 -22.41 19.37
C ASP A 222 -13.36 -21.08 19.02
N LEU A 223 -13.02 -20.95 17.74
CA LEU A 223 -12.34 -19.78 17.18
C LEU A 223 -13.19 -18.53 17.39
N VAL A 224 -14.51 -18.68 17.49
CA VAL A 224 -15.46 -17.59 17.72
C VAL A 224 -15.22 -16.94 19.08
N SER A 225 -15.03 -17.70 20.16
CA SER A 225 -14.74 -17.11 21.48
C SER A 225 -13.37 -16.42 21.50
N ILE A 226 -12.32 -17.03 20.93
CA ILE A 226 -10.98 -16.42 20.81
C ILE A 226 -11.01 -15.12 19.99
N PHE A 227 -11.77 -15.10 18.89
CA PHE A 227 -11.90 -13.94 18.02
C PHE A 227 -12.75 -12.84 18.64
N SER A 228 -13.76 -13.19 19.45
CA SER A 228 -14.66 -12.22 20.06
C SER A 228 -13.92 -11.21 20.95
N GLU A 229 -12.95 -11.66 21.76
CA GLU A 229 -12.14 -10.78 22.60
C GLU A 229 -11.26 -9.83 21.78
N ARG A 230 -10.65 -10.35 20.71
CA ARG A 230 -9.80 -9.58 19.79
C ARG A 230 -10.61 -8.53 19.03
N VAL A 231 -11.80 -8.89 18.55
CA VAL A 231 -12.71 -7.95 17.88
C VAL A 231 -13.26 -6.92 18.86
N ALA A 232 -13.62 -7.32 20.09
CA ALA A 232 -14.06 -6.39 21.13
C ALA A 232 -12.97 -5.35 21.46
N LYS A 233 -11.71 -5.77 21.50
CA LYS A 233 -10.56 -4.85 21.66
C LYS A 233 -10.47 -3.83 20.53
N ILE A 234 -10.69 -4.24 19.27
CA ILE A 234 -10.72 -3.32 18.12
C ILE A 234 -11.91 -2.35 18.25
N LYS A 235 -13.10 -2.87 18.56
CA LYS A 235 -14.33 -2.07 18.72
C LYS A 235 -14.23 -1.05 19.84
N LYS A 236 -13.56 -1.37 20.96
CA LYS A 236 -13.29 -0.42 22.04
C LYS A 236 -12.48 0.80 21.56
N ASN A 237 -11.65 0.62 20.53
CA ASN A 237 -10.87 1.68 19.90
C ASN A 237 -11.52 2.24 18.62
N LEU A 238 -12.80 1.96 18.38
CA LEU A 238 -13.52 2.45 17.20
C LEU A 238 -13.45 3.97 17.04
N PRO A 239 -13.66 4.81 18.08
CA PRO A 239 -13.63 6.27 17.89
C PRO A 239 -12.29 6.78 17.35
N ILE A 240 -11.18 6.26 17.90
CA ILE A 240 -9.84 6.69 17.48
C ILE A 240 -9.47 6.14 16.10
N LEU A 241 -9.92 4.93 15.77
CA LEU A 241 -9.74 4.35 14.43
C LEU A 241 -10.58 5.09 13.39
N ALA A 242 -11.82 5.46 13.71
CA ALA A 242 -12.68 6.26 12.84
C ALA A 242 -12.04 7.62 12.50
N VAL A 243 -11.45 8.31 13.49
CA VAL A 243 -10.68 9.54 13.23
C VAL A 243 -9.51 9.28 12.29
N MET A 244 -8.79 8.17 12.46
CA MET A 244 -7.71 7.78 11.54
C MET A 244 -8.21 7.58 10.10
N GLY A 245 -9.33 6.87 9.92
CA GLY A 245 -9.97 6.70 8.62
C GLY A 245 -10.40 8.03 7.98
N GLY A 246 -10.93 8.95 8.79
CA GLY A 246 -11.26 10.30 8.35
C GLY A 246 -10.02 11.10 7.91
N LEU A 247 -8.93 11.05 8.67
CA LEU A 247 -7.69 11.75 8.32
C LEU A 247 -7.08 11.21 7.01
N ILE A 248 -7.09 9.89 6.80
CA ILE A 248 -6.62 9.28 5.55
C ILE A 248 -7.48 9.73 4.37
N SER A 249 -8.81 9.70 4.53
CA SER A 249 -9.74 10.13 3.49
C SER A 249 -9.56 11.62 3.16
N ALA A 250 -9.42 12.47 4.17
CA ALA A 250 -9.15 13.90 4.01
C ALA A 250 -7.82 14.15 3.28
N ALA A 251 -6.74 13.47 3.67
CA ALA A 251 -5.44 13.57 3.00
C ALA A 251 -5.53 13.12 1.52
N THR A 252 -6.31 12.07 1.26
CA THR A 252 -6.53 11.55 -0.10
C THR A 252 -7.33 12.52 -0.96
N SER A 253 -8.36 13.18 -0.40
CA SER A 253 -9.13 14.21 -1.11
C SER A 253 -8.33 15.44 -1.52
N LEU A 254 -7.27 15.75 -0.76
CA LEU A 254 -6.31 16.79 -1.08
C LEU A 254 -5.22 16.34 -2.06
N THR A 255 -5.31 15.10 -2.57
CA THR A 255 -4.29 14.47 -3.44
C THR A 255 -2.90 14.44 -2.78
N LEU A 256 -2.84 14.47 -1.44
CA LEU A 256 -1.59 14.35 -0.71
C LEU A 256 -1.14 12.90 -0.61
N LEU A 257 -2.12 12.00 -0.47
CA LEU A 257 -1.91 10.60 -0.11
C LEU A 257 -2.63 9.68 -1.09
N ALA A 258 -1.98 8.59 -1.47
CA ALA A 258 -2.59 7.52 -2.24
C ALA A 258 -2.37 6.15 -1.58
N GLY A 259 -3.37 5.26 -1.68
CA GLY A 259 -3.36 3.95 -1.01
C GLY A 259 -2.48 2.89 -1.67
N ASP A 260 -2.20 3.01 -2.97
CA ASP A 260 -1.37 2.09 -3.77
C ASP A 260 -0.76 2.80 -4.98
N PRO A 261 0.28 2.19 -5.59
CA PRO A 261 0.86 2.66 -6.83
C PRO A 261 -0.13 2.82 -8.00
N ILE A 262 -1.20 2.01 -8.12
CA ILE A 262 -2.10 2.12 -9.28
C ILE A 262 -2.96 3.38 -9.17
N SER A 263 -3.66 3.50 -8.04
CA SER A 263 -4.49 4.66 -7.72
C SER A 263 -3.66 5.94 -7.71
N LEU A 264 -2.41 5.86 -7.24
CA LEU A 264 -1.43 6.95 -7.29
C LEU A 264 -1.07 7.37 -8.72
N ASN A 265 -0.82 6.43 -9.63
CA ASN A 265 -0.54 6.76 -11.03
C ASN A 265 -1.78 7.29 -11.77
N LEU A 266 -2.97 6.76 -11.47
CA LEU A 266 -4.23 7.27 -12.02
C LEU A 266 -4.52 8.69 -11.51
N LEU A 267 -4.30 8.94 -10.22
CA LEU A 267 -4.37 10.27 -9.63
C LEU A 267 -3.39 11.26 -10.27
N LYS A 268 -2.15 10.84 -10.51
CA LYS A 268 -1.15 11.65 -11.22
C LYS A 268 -1.65 12.08 -12.61
N GLY A 269 -2.40 11.20 -13.29
CA GLY A 269 -3.03 11.49 -14.57
C GLY A 269 -4.35 12.26 -14.49
N GLY A 270 -4.78 12.71 -13.30
CA GLY A 270 -6.06 13.42 -13.08
C GLY A 270 -7.30 12.54 -13.16
N LYS A 271 -7.14 11.21 -13.14
CA LYS A 271 -8.21 10.23 -13.36
C LYS A 271 -8.81 9.73 -12.04
N ASN A 272 -9.42 10.64 -11.27
CA ASN A 272 -9.88 10.35 -9.91
C ASN A 272 -10.96 9.25 -9.85
N ILE A 273 -11.89 9.22 -10.81
CA ILE A 273 -12.96 8.21 -10.85
C ILE A 273 -12.37 6.83 -11.14
N GLU A 274 -11.46 6.73 -12.11
CA GLU A 274 -10.74 5.48 -12.43
C GLU A 274 -9.93 5.01 -11.21
N ALA A 275 -9.21 5.94 -10.54
CA ALA A 275 -8.48 5.65 -9.31
C ALA A 275 -9.41 5.12 -8.20
N ALA A 276 -10.59 5.72 -8.03
CA ALA A 276 -11.56 5.29 -7.03
C ALA A 276 -12.13 3.90 -7.32
N MET A 277 -12.46 3.60 -8.58
CA MET A 277 -12.92 2.27 -9.00
C MET A 277 -11.86 1.21 -8.75
N THR A 278 -10.60 1.51 -9.08
CA THR A 278 -9.48 0.60 -8.85
C THR A 278 -9.22 0.41 -7.36
N ALA A 279 -9.22 1.47 -6.56
CA ALA A 279 -9.11 1.39 -5.10
C ALA A 279 -10.27 0.60 -4.48
N PHE A 280 -11.47 0.68 -5.04
CA PHE A 280 -12.63 -0.10 -4.58
C PHE A 280 -12.49 -1.59 -4.88
N ALA A 281 -12.14 -1.96 -6.12
CA ALA A 281 -11.87 -3.34 -6.50
C ALA A 281 -10.76 -3.95 -5.64
N ARG A 282 -9.72 -3.15 -5.37
CA ARG A 282 -8.63 -3.48 -4.48
C ARG A 282 -9.11 -3.70 -3.04
N GLY A 283 -9.94 -2.80 -2.51
CA GLY A 283 -10.51 -2.89 -1.17
C GLY A 283 -11.26 -4.20 -0.93
N ILE A 284 -12.12 -4.60 -1.87
CA ILE A 284 -12.81 -5.91 -1.84
C ILE A 284 -11.80 -7.06 -1.72
N GLY A 285 -10.73 -6.97 -2.51
CA GLY A 285 -9.69 -7.99 -2.53
C GLY A 285 -8.86 -8.10 -1.25
N PHE A 286 -8.75 -7.03 -0.49
CA PHE A 286 -8.00 -6.99 0.77
C PHE A 286 -8.82 -7.34 2.00
N ILE A 287 -10.15 -7.50 1.88
CA ILE A 287 -11.01 -7.92 2.98
C ILE A 287 -10.47 -9.20 3.66
N PRO A 288 -10.12 -10.29 2.94
CA PRO A 288 -9.62 -11.50 3.58
C PRO A 288 -8.33 -11.26 4.38
N LEU A 289 -7.37 -10.50 3.82
CA LEU A 289 -6.11 -10.21 4.47
C LEU A 289 -6.31 -9.36 5.73
N VAL A 290 -7.01 -8.23 5.61
CA VAL A 290 -7.18 -7.25 6.69
C VAL A 290 -8.08 -7.80 7.79
N ALA A 291 -9.20 -8.43 7.42
CA ALA A 291 -10.13 -9.00 8.39
C ALA A 291 -9.49 -10.16 9.14
N THR A 292 -8.87 -11.12 8.45
CA THR A 292 -8.25 -12.28 9.10
C THR A 292 -7.16 -11.83 10.08
N THR A 293 -6.25 -10.96 9.66
CA THR A 293 -5.18 -10.47 10.54
C THR A 293 -5.74 -9.64 11.69
N GLY A 294 -6.72 -8.76 11.45
CA GLY A 294 -7.36 -7.99 12.52
C GLY A 294 -8.06 -8.86 13.55
N ILE A 295 -8.87 -9.81 13.10
CA ILE A 295 -9.66 -10.71 13.94
C ILE A 295 -8.76 -11.66 14.75
N THR A 296 -7.69 -12.17 14.15
CA THR A 296 -6.77 -13.11 14.82
C THR A 296 -5.83 -12.42 15.81
N THR A 297 -5.43 -11.17 15.55
CA THR A 297 -4.42 -10.47 16.37
C THR A 297 -5.04 -9.48 17.37
N GLY A 298 -6.23 -8.96 17.08
CA GLY A 298 -6.80 -7.82 17.81
C GLY A 298 -6.02 -6.52 17.57
N VAL A 299 -5.34 -6.43 16.43
CA VAL A 299 -4.58 -5.27 15.96
C VAL A 299 -5.04 -4.94 14.54
N TYR A 300 -5.65 -3.77 14.37
CA TYR A 300 -6.27 -3.41 13.10
C TYR A 300 -5.30 -2.71 12.15
N ALA A 301 -5.72 -2.45 10.91
CA ALA A 301 -4.97 -1.61 9.98
C ALA A 301 -5.40 -0.15 10.15
N PRO A 302 -4.48 0.84 10.22
CA PRO A 302 -4.83 2.25 10.33
C PRO A 302 -5.69 2.75 9.16
N ALA A 303 -5.53 2.14 7.98
CA ALA A 303 -6.32 2.42 6.77
C ALA A 303 -7.52 1.47 6.57
N GLY A 304 -7.80 0.60 7.55
CA GLY A 304 -8.89 -0.37 7.47
C GLY A 304 -8.75 -1.31 6.28
N MET A 305 -9.87 -1.67 5.66
CA MET A 305 -9.93 -2.46 4.42
C MET A 305 -9.69 -1.59 3.17
N THR A 306 -9.09 -0.41 3.34
CA THR A 306 -8.71 0.55 2.29
C THR A 306 -9.86 1.29 1.61
N PHE A 307 -11.12 1.06 1.99
CA PHE A 307 -12.27 1.79 1.43
C PHE A 307 -12.26 3.29 1.78
N VAL A 308 -11.54 3.69 2.84
CA VAL A 308 -11.31 5.11 3.18
C VAL A 308 -10.63 5.88 2.05
N PHE A 309 -9.80 5.24 1.22
CA PHE A 309 -9.22 5.88 0.04
C PHE A 309 -10.27 6.13 -1.04
N VAL A 310 -11.23 5.23 -1.22
CA VAL A 310 -12.31 5.38 -2.21
C VAL A 310 -13.13 6.63 -1.91
N VAL A 311 -13.49 6.84 -0.64
CA VAL A 311 -14.18 8.07 -0.21
C VAL A 311 -13.36 9.31 -0.53
N GLY A 312 -12.07 9.30 -0.18
CA GLY A 312 -11.18 10.42 -0.44
C GLY A 312 -10.96 10.73 -1.92
N LEU A 313 -10.95 9.70 -2.78
CA LEU A 313 -10.81 9.86 -4.23
C LEU A 313 -12.08 10.43 -4.89
N LEU A 314 -13.25 10.10 -4.35
CA LEU A 314 -14.55 10.56 -4.89
C LEU A 314 -14.98 11.92 -4.34
N VAL A 315 -14.66 12.22 -3.08
CA VAL A 315 -15.10 13.44 -2.40
C VAL A 315 -13.96 14.45 -2.36
N LYS A 316 -14.06 15.52 -3.14
CA LYS A 316 -13.03 16.59 -3.20
C LYS A 316 -12.97 17.49 -1.97
N ASN A 317 -14.04 17.56 -1.17
CA ASN A 317 -14.06 18.39 0.04
C ASN A 317 -13.42 17.63 1.22
N PRO A 318 -12.31 18.11 1.81
CA PRO A 318 -11.61 17.40 2.88
C PRO A 318 -12.42 17.15 4.15
N ILE A 319 -13.34 18.04 4.49
CA ILE A 319 -14.17 17.92 5.69
C ILE A 319 -15.24 16.84 5.47
N ILE A 320 -15.91 16.86 4.32
CA ILE A 320 -16.91 15.84 3.96
C ILE A 320 -16.21 14.48 3.79
N SER A 321 -15.02 14.48 3.18
CA SER A 321 -14.19 13.30 3.04
C SER A 321 -13.77 12.74 4.41
N PHE A 322 -13.42 13.60 5.38
CA PHE A 322 -13.13 13.18 6.74
C PHE A 322 -14.31 12.45 7.37
N VAL A 323 -15.51 13.04 7.30
CA VAL A 323 -16.73 12.43 7.87
C VAL A 323 -17.06 11.11 7.18
N GLY A 324 -17.00 11.07 5.83
CA GLY A 324 -17.24 9.86 5.06
C GLY A 324 -16.23 8.76 5.35
N GLY A 325 -14.94 9.09 5.42
CA GLY A 325 -13.88 8.14 5.77
C GLY A 325 -14.02 7.60 7.19
N ALA A 326 -14.40 8.45 8.15
CA ALA A 326 -14.67 8.03 9.51
C ALA A 326 -15.88 7.09 9.60
N ALA A 327 -16.95 7.39 8.85
CA ALA A 327 -18.14 6.54 8.77
C ALA A 327 -17.83 5.18 8.14
N VAL A 328 -17.06 5.14 7.05
CA VAL A 328 -16.63 3.89 6.41
C VAL A 328 -15.80 3.05 7.36
N MET A 329 -14.81 3.65 8.03
CA MET A 329 -13.98 2.95 9.01
C MET A 329 -14.81 2.39 10.18
N ALA A 330 -15.76 3.18 10.70
CA ALA A 330 -16.66 2.72 11.75
C ALA A 330 -17.50 1.53 11.27
N LEU A 331 -18.05 1.60 10.06
CA LEU A 331 -18.84 0.53 9.46
C LEU A 331 -18.02 -0.75 9.25
N GLU A 332 -16.78 -0.64 8.74
CA GLU A 332 -15.87 -1.77 8.61
C GLU A 332 -15.63 -2.47 9.95
N ILE A 333 -15.36 -1.70 11.02
CA ILE A 333 -15.11 -2.24 12.37
C ILE A 333 -16.37 -2.92 12.94
N LEU A 334 -17.55 -2.35 12.72
CA LEU A 334 -18.80 -2.94 13.17
C LEU A 334 -19.10 -4.27 12.45
N LEU A 335 -18.73 -4.37 11.17
CA LEU A 335 -18.87 -5.58 10.36
C LEU A 335 -17.84 -6.68 10.69
N LEU A 336 -16.83 -6.41 11.52
CA LEU A 336 -15.83 -7.43 11.88
C LEU A 336 -16.43 -8.67 12.54
N ASP A 337 -17.53 -8.55 13.31
CA ASP A 337 -18.20 -9.73 13.90
C ASP A 337 -18.79 -10.64 12.81
N VAL A 338 -19.37 -10.02 11.78
CA VAL A 338 -19.95 -10.75 10.64
C VAL A 338 -18.84 -11.42 9.85
N LEU A 339 -17.74 -10.71 9.62
CA LEU A 339 -16.57 -11.25 8.94
C LEU A 339 -15.91 -12.38 9.75
N ALA A 340 -15.86 -12.29 11.08
CA ALA A 340 -15.35 -13.37 11.93
C ALA A 340 -16.19 -14.65 11.78
N LYS A 341 -17.52 -14.52 11.77
CA LYS A 341 -18.43 -15.66 11.50
C LYS A 341 -18.25 -16.22 10.08
N MET A 342 -18.01 -15.36 9.09
CA MET A 342 -17.74 -15.78 7.72
C MET A 342 -16.42 -16.55 7.60
N LEU A 343 -15.36 -16.10 8.28
CA LEU A 343 -14.04 -16.76 8.27
C LEU A 343 -14.08 -18.17 8.88
N ASP A 344 -14.90 -18.37 9.90
CA ASP A 344 -15.12 -19.69 10.51
C ASP A 344 -15.85 -20.64 9.54
N LYS A 345 -16.84 -20.12 8.81
CA LYS A 345 -17.59 -20.89 7.80
C LYS A 345 -16.77 -21.18 6.52
N PHE A 346 -15.81 -20.31 6.19
CA PHE A 346 -15.03 -20.38 4.95
C PHE A 346 -13.51 -20.36 5.23
N PRO A 347 -12.92 -21.50 5.63
CA PRO A 347 -11.50 -21.57 5.97
C PRO A 347 -10.57 -21.24 4.80
N GLY A 348 -11.03 -21.40 3.55
CA GLY A 348 -10.28 -20.99 2.37
C GLY A 348 -10.05 -19.47 2.28
N VAL A 349 -10.96 -18.65 2.84
CA VAL A 349 -10.81 -17.19 2.88
C VAL A 349 -9.68 -16.77 3.82
N LYS A 350 -9.51 -17.48 4.94
CA LYS A 350 -8.38 -17.28 5.87
C LYS A 350 -7.04 -17.53 5.17
N LYS A 351 -6.87 -18.70 4.55
CA LYS A 351 -5.64 -19.05 3.79
C LYS A 351 -5.38 -18.10 2.63
N CYS A 352 -6.44 -17.60 1.99
CA CYS A 352 -6.33 -16.61 0.92
C CYS A 352 -5.65 -15.32 1.42
N GLY A 353 -5.96 -14.87 2.65
CA GLY A 353 -5.31 -13.73 3.28
C GLY A 353 -3.78 -13.84 3.29
N ASP A 354 -3.23 -14.99 3.71
CA ASP A 354 -1.78 -15.19 3.77
C ASP A 354 -1.14 -15.22 2.37
N ASN A 355 -1.81 -15.86 1.41
CA ASN A 355 -1.33 -15.92 0.03
C ASN A 355 -1.37 -14.56 -0.68
N ILE A 356 -2.31 -13.67 -0.32
CA ILE A 356 -2.36 -12.29 -0.84
C ILE A 356 -1.07 -11.53 -0.51
N ARG A 357 -0.55 -11.65 0.72
CA ARG A 357 0.70 -10.96 1.13
C ARG A 357 1.88 -11.38 0.26
N THR A 358 2.04 -12.68 0.08
CA THR A 358 3.11 -13.27 -0.74
C THR A 358 2.97 -12.89 -2.22
N ALA A 359 1.78 -13.03 -2.78
CA ALA A 359 1.51 -12.70 -4.18
C ALA A 359 1.76 -11.21 -4.47
N MET A 360 1.31 -10.31 -3.60
CA MET A 360 1.51 -8.88 -3.78
C MET A 360 3.00 -8.51 -3.78
N SER A 361 3.77 -9.10 -2.86
CA SER A 361 5.21 -8.84 -2.77
C SER A 361 5.94 -9.28 -4.04
N ARG A 362 5.58 -10.43 -4.60
CA ARG A 362 6.17 -10.97 -5.84
C ARG A 362 5.80 -10.17 -7.08
N VAL A 363 4.54 -9.79 -7.20
CA VAL A 363 4.06 -8.97 -8.32
C VAL A 363 4.72 -7.60 -8.29
N LEU A 364 4.79 -6.95 -7.13
CA LEU A 364 5.47 -5.66 -6.98
C LEU A 364 6.98 -5.76 -7.19
N GLU A 365 7.65 -6.81 -6.71
CA GLU A 365 9.08 -7.06 -6.95
C GLU A 365 9.39 -7.07 -8.45
N ALA A 366 8.64 -7.85 -9.23
CA ALA A 366 8.82 -7.91 -10.68
C ALA A 366 8.49 -6.57 -11.34
N ALA A 367 7.31 -6.01 -11.07
CA ALA A 367 6.81 -4.83 -11.74
C ALA A 367 7.68 -3.59 -11.51
N LEU A 368 8.15 -3.37 -10.28
CA LEU A 368 8.99 -2.22 -9.94
C LEU A 368 10.40 -2.38 -10.49
N LEU A 369 10.95 -3.60 -10.58
CA LEU A 369 12.22 -3.84 -11.25
C LEU A 369 12.13 -3.51 -12.74
N PHE A 370 11.12 -4.02 -13.45
CA PHE A 370 10.89 -3.68 -14.85
C PHE A 370 10.63 -2.18 -15.04
N GLY A 371 9.85 -1.57 -14.15
CA GLY A 371 9.60 -0.12 -14.18
C GLY A 371 10.88 0.70 -13.99
N GLY A 372 11.73 0.29 -13.04
CA GLY A 372 13.05 0.89 -12.82
C GLY A 372 13.94 0.80 -14.04
N MET A 373 14.00 -0.38 -14.68
CA MET A 373 14.75 -0.59 -15.92
C MET A 373 14.22 0.27 -17.07
N MET A 374 12.90 0.35 -17.26
CA MET A 374 12.28 1.19 -18.29
C MET A 374 12.61 2.68 -18.07
N ALA A 375 12.43 3.16 -16.84
CA ALA A 375 12.73 4.54 -16.48
C ALA A 375 14.21 4.87 -16.69
N ALA A 376 15.11 4.01 -16.21
CA ALA A 376 16.55 4.21 -16.37
C ALA A 376 16.98 4.17 -17.84
N ASN A 377 16.42 3.27 -18.66
CA ASN A 377 16.70 3.22 -20.09
C ASN A 377 16.18 4.46 -20.82
N ALA A 378 15.04 5.00 -20.41
CA ALA A 378 14.51 6.25 -20.96
C ALA A 378 15.36 7.47 -20.57
N MET A 379 16.04 7.44 -19.42
CA MET A 379 16.96 8.49 -18.98
C MET A 379 18.31 8.43 -19.71
N ALA A 380 18.89 7.23 -19.79
CA ALA A 380 20.17 6.96 -20.45
C ALA A 380 20.11 5.59 -21.14
N PRO A 381 19.85 5.57 -22.46
CA PRO A 381 19.71 4.32 -23.21
C PRO A 381 20.94 3.41 -23.05
N GLY A 382 20.70 2.13 -22.75
CA GLY A 382 21.76 1.13 -22.52
C GLY A 382 22.48 1.27 -21.16
N LEU A 383 23.04 2.45 -20.86
CA LEU A 383 23.74 2.70 -19.59
C LEU A 383 22.81 2.55 -18.38
N GLY A 384 21.60 3.10 -18.47
CA GLY A 384 20.62 2.99 -17.39
C GLY A 384 20.22 1.55 -17.09
N LEU A 385 20.05 0.72 -18.13
CA LEU A 385 19.81 -0.71 -17.96
C LEU A 385 21.00 -1.42 -17.31
N PHE A 386 22.21 -1.14 -17.80
CA PHE A 386 23.44 -1.71 -17.26
C PHE A 386 23.57 -1.44 -15.75
N ILE A 387 23.31 -0.21 -15.33
CA ILE A 387 23.39 0.18 -13.91
C ILE A 387 22.29 -0.49 -13.08
N VAL A 388 21.02 -0.44 -13.49
CA VAL A 388 19.92 -1.02 -12.70
C VAL A 388 20.06 -2.54 -12.59
N VAL A 389 20.41 -3.23 -13.67
CA VAL A 389 20.67 -4.68 -13.65
C VAL A 389 21.90 -4.99 -12.79
N GLY A 390 22.97 -4.21 -12.88
CA GLY A 390 24.15 -4.35 -12.03
C GLY A 390 23.80 -4.25 -10.55
N ILE A 391 23.04 -3.21 -10.15
CA ILE A 391 22.57 -3.03 -8.76
C ILE A 391 21.70 -4.23 -8.35
N TYR A 392 20.81 -4.71 -9.20
CA TYR A 392 19.95 -5.86 -8.90
C TYR A 392 20.73 -7.15 -8.66
N VAL A 393 21.66 -7.50 -9.55
CA VAL A 393 22.46 -8.71 -9.42
C VAL A 393 23.35 -8.63 -8.18
N ILE A 394 24.01 -7.49 -7.95
CA ILE A 394 24.83 -7.27 -6.74
C ILE A 394 23.98 -7.35 -5.47
N ASN A 395 22.77 -6.79 -5.47
CA ASN A 395 21.86 -6.85 -4.32
C ASN A 395 21.45 -8.29 -4.00
N LYS A 396 21.22 -9.14 -5.02
CA LYS A 396 20.92 -10.57 -4.86
C LYS A 396 22.11 -11.39 -4.36
N THR A 397 23.34 -11.02 -4.72
CA THR A 397 24.57 -11.68 -4.22
C THR A 397 25.05 -11.13 -2.87
N SER A 398 24.51 -9.98 -2.45
CA SER A 398 24.78 -9.36 -1.15
C SER A 398 23.79 -9.83 -0.08
N LYS A 399 23.95 -9.35 1.16
CA LYS A 399 22.99 -9.56 2.26
C LYS A 399 21.64 -8.82 2.06
N LYS A 400 21.26 -8.53 0.82
CA LYS A 400 20.08 -7.74 0.42
C LYS A 400 19.94 -6.42 1.19
N PRO A 401 20.93 -5.51 1.09
CA PRO A 401 20.85 -4.20 1.74
C PRO A 401 19.62 -3.40 1.28
N ILE A 402 19.17 -3.61 0.04
CA ILE A 402 17.94 -3.01 -0.50
C ILE A 402 16.88 -4.10 -0.61
N VAL A 403 15.65 -3.78 -0.18
CA VAL A 403 14.51 -4.70 -0.34
C VAL A 403 14.30 -4.97 -1.83
N ASP A 404 14.06 -6.22 -2.21
CA ASP A 404 14.04 -6.63 -3.62
C ASP A 404 13.09 -5.75 -4.49
N MET A 405 11.93 -5.36 -3.97
CA MET A 405 10.97 -4.49 -4.68
C MET A 405 11.42 -3.03 -4.86
N ALA A 406 12.41 -2.60 -4.10
CA ALA A 406 12.94 -1.23 -4.11
C ALA A 406 14.08 -1.02 -5.10
N VAL A 407 14.71 -2.11 -5.53
CA VAL A 407 15.90 -2.05 -6.38
C VAL A 407 15.65 -1.27 -7.67
N GLY A 408 14.50 -1.49 -8.32
CA GLY A 408 14.13 -0.78 -9.54
C GLY A 408 14.01 0.73 -9.35
N PRO A 409 13.09 1.21 -8.48
CA PRO A 409 12.92 2.64 -8.22
C PRO A 409 14.19 3.34 -7.72
N VAL A 410 14.91 2.74 -6.76
CA VAL A 410 16.16 3.30 -6.22
C VAL A 410 17.24 3.34 -7.30
N GLY A 411 17.36 2.27 -8.11
CA GLY A 411 18.29 2.23 -9.24
C GLY A 411 18.00 3.29 -10.29
N ALA A 412 16.73 3.54 -10.61
CA ALA A 412 16.35 4.59 -11.55
C ALA A 412 16.69 6.01 -11.02
N ILE A 413 16.45 6.28 -9.73
CA ILE A 413 16.87 7.54 -9.10
C ILE A 413 18.40 7.68 -9.14
N PHE A 414 19.13 6.61 -8.82
CA PHE A 414 20.58 6.59 -8.88
C PHE A 414 21.10 6.90 -10.30
N VAL A 415 20.50 6.32 -11.34
CA VAL A 415 20.82 6.65 -12.74
C VAL A 415 20.55 8.12 -13.03
N GLY A 416 19.40 8.66 -12.59
CA GLY A 416 19.08 10.08 -12.74
C GLY A 416 20.10 11.03 -12.09
N ILE A 417 20.63 10.66 -10.91
CA ILE A 417 21.71 11.41 -10.27
C ILE A 417 23.02 11.23 -11.05
N LEU A 418 23.35 9.99 -11.45
CA LEU A 418 24.59 9.66 -12.15
C LEU A 418 24.72 10.40 -13.49
N ILE A 419 23.66 10.48 -14.30
CA ILE A 419 23.70 11.20 -15.58
C ILE A 419 23.96 12.70 -15.39
N ASN A 420 23.49 13.29 -14.28
CA ASN A 420 23.77 14.68 -13.95
C ASN A 420 25.23 14.88 -13.54
N VAL A 421 25.80 13.95 -12.78
CA VAL A 421 27.23 13.96 -12.47
C VAL A 421 28.07 13.81 -13.75
N LEU A 422 27.74 12.85 -14.61
CA LEU A 422 28.45 12.65 -15.88
C LEU A 422 28.30 13.85 -16.82
N TYR A 423 27.15 14.53 -16.81
CA TYR A 423 26.94 15.77 -17.55
C TYR A 423 27.89 16.88 -17.09
N ILE A 424 28.06 17.06 -15.78
CA ILE A 424 28.99 18.05 -15.21
C ILE A 424 30.44 17.75 -15.62
N PHE A 425 30.83 16.48 -15.72
CA PHE A 425 32.17 16.07 -16.17
C PHE A 425 32.32 16.01 -17.71
N GLY A 426 31.28 16.36 -18.48
CA GLY A 426 31.30 16.31 -19.95
C GLY A 426 31.31 14.91 -20.54
N LEU A 427 31.07 13.87 -19.72
CA LEU A 427 31.07 12.45 -20.10
C LEU A 427 29.68 11.94 -20.50
N TYR A 428 28.66 12.79 -20.46
CA TYR A 428 27.31 12.49 -20.91
C TYR A 428 26.68 13.70 -21.60
N LEU A 429 26.23 13.52 -22.84
CA LEU A 429 25.39 14.48 -23.55
C LEU A 429 23.95 13.95 -23.47
N PRO A 430 23.00 14.69 -22.87
CA PRO A 430 21.63 14.22 -22.77
C PRO A 430 21.06 14.01 -24.18
N VAL A 431 20.37 12.89 -24.36
CA VAL A 431 19.60 12.64 -25.58
C VAL A 431 18.52 13.73 -25.66
N LYS A 432 18.51 14.50 -26.76
CA LYS A 432 17.54 15.57 -27.00
C LYS A 432 16.10 15.09 -26.92
#